data_AF-A6GQC6-F1
#
_entry.id   AF-A6GQC6-F1
#
_cell.length_a   1.000
_cell.length_b   1.000
_cell.length_c   1.000
_cell.angle_alpha   90.00
_cell.angle_beta   90.00
_cell.angle_gamma   90.00
#
_symmetry.space_group_name_H-M   'P 1'
#
loop_
_entity.id
_entity.type
_entity.pdbx_description
1 polymer ?
#
loop_
_entity_poly.entity_id
_entity_poly.type
_entity_poly.pdbx_seq_one_letter_code
_entity_poly.pdbx_strand_id
1 'polypeptide(L)'
;MIDEYSKHKAKNHRKEFIVSMMKAKIIALDPSKVSNHVADPTKLNVIDIAPSSIQPSLRQRFVEAVKGEGRVSKYLGPPSDPAYHLEIPQPGKS
;
A
#
# COMPACT_ATOMS: atom_id res chain seq x y z
N MET A 1 9.87 -3.86 7.77
CA MET A 1 10.36 -4.57 6.56
C MET A 1 11.78 -4.17 6.20
N ILE A 2 12.06 -2.86 6.13
CA ILE A 2 13.41 -2.35 5.87
C ILE A 2 14.41 -2.77 6.95
N ASP A 3 14.00 -2.87 8.21
CA ASP A 3 14.91 -3.29 9.30
C ASP A 3 15.41 -4.73 9.14
N GLU A 4 14.53 -5.65 8.73
CA GLU A 4 14.91 -7.06 8.49
C GLU A 4 15.85 -7.16 7.28
N TYR A 5 15.60 -6.36 6.24
CA TYR A 5 16.52 -6.23 5.10
C TYR A 5 17.90 -5.72 5.56
N SER A 6 17.94 -4.59 6.26
CA SER A 6 19.18 -3.95 6.73
C SER A 6 20.01 -4.88 7.62
N LYS A 7 19.34 -5.58 8.56
CA LYS A 7 19.96 -6.55 9.46
C LYS A 7 20.66 -7.69 8.73
N HIS A 8 20.04 -8.27 7.70
CA HIS A 8 20.63 -9.39 6.96
C HIS A 8 21.58 -8.94 5.85
N LYS A 9 21.37 -7.76 5.27
CA LYS A 9 22.29 -7.15 4.32
C LYS A 9 23.63 -6.81 4.98
N ALA A 10 23.62 -6.26 6.20
CA ALA A 10 24.83 -5.98 6.99
C ALA A 10 25.67 -7.24 7.28
N LYS A 11 25.05 -8.43 7.24
CA LYS A 11 25.71 -9.73 7.42
C LYS A 11 26.17 -10.37 6.10
N ASN A 12 26.08 -9.66 4.98
CA ASN A 12 26.40 -10.17 3.63
C ASN A 12 25.64 -11.47 3.26
N HIS A 13 24.43 -11.65 3.78
CA HIS A 13 23.60 -12.79 3.38
C HIS A 13 23.19 -12.66 1.91
N ARG A 14 23.00 -13.82 1.26
CA ARG A 14 22.54 -13.87 -0.13
C ARG A 14 21.12 -13.33 -0.25
N LYS A 15 20.79 -12.79 -1.43
CA LYS A 15 19.50 -12.15 -1.71
C LYS A 15 18.32 -13.07 -1.41
N GLU A 16 18.42 -14.34 -1.78
CA GLU A 16 17.35 -15.33 -1.59
C GLU A 16 17.01 -15.51 -0.10
N PHE A 17 18.05 -15.55 0.76
CA PHE A 17 17.89 -15.64 2.21
C PHE A 17 17.25 -14.37 2.80
N ILE A 18 17.68 -13.19 2.33
CA ILE A 18 17.09 -11.93 2.80
C ILE A 18 15.60 -11.88 2.45
N VAL A 19 15.24 -12.27 1.22
CA VAL A 19 13.84 -12.35 0.76
C VAL A 19 13.04 -13.35 1.59
N SER A 20 13.58 -14.53 1.91
CA SER A 20 12.87 -15.50 2.75
C SER A 20 12.62 -14.98 4.16
N MET A 21 13.58 -14.27 4.77
CA MET A 21 13.42 -13.68 6.10
C MET A 21 12.42 -12.51 6.09
N MET A 22 12.46 -11.67 5.06
CA MET A 22 11.45 -10.65 4.85
C MET A 22 10.05 -11.27 4.70
N LYS A 23 9.90 -12.32 3.89
CA LYS A 23 8.62 -13.03 3.73
C LYS A 23 8.12 -13.60 5.06
N ALA A 24 8.98 -14.25 5.84
CA ALA A 24 8.63 -14.78 7.16
C ALA A 24 8.14 -13.66 8.10
N LYS A 25 8.81 -12.49 8.08
CA LYS A 25 8.41 -11.32 8.87
C LYS A 25 7.05 -10.76 8.43
N ILE A 26 6.76 -10.71 7.13
CA ILE A 26 5.44 -10.29 6.60
C ILE A 26 4.35 -11.22 7.11
N ILE A 27 4.55 -12.53 6.99
CA ILE A 27 3.58 -13.54 7.44
C ILE A 27 3.34 -13.41 8.95
N ALA A 28 4.41 -13.25 9.74
CA ALA A 28 4.32 -13.07 11.18
C ALA A 28 3.59 -11.78 11.61
N LEU A 29 3.66 -10.72 10.80
CA LEU A 29 2.99 -9.45 11.07
C LEU A 29 1.54 -9.41 10.58
N ASP A 30 1.07 -10.44 9.87
CA ASP A 30 -0.11 -10.44 9.00
C ASP A 30 0.13 -9.62 7.70
N PRO A 31 0.06 -10.24 6.52
CA PRO A 31 0.21 -9.55 5.23
C PRO A 31 -0.74 -8.36 5.07
N SER A 32 -1.94 -8.40 5.68
CA SER A 32 -2.91 -7.30 5.59
C SER A 32 -2.47 -6.02 6.31
N LYS A 33 -1.47 -6.11 7.18
CA LYS A 33 -0.90 -4.99 7.95
C LYS A 33 0.35 -4.39 7.33
N VAL A 34 0.80 -4.90 6.18
CA VAL A 34 1.96 -4.38 5.46
C VAL A 34 1.50 -3.50 4.31
N SER A 35 2.15 -2.34 4.13
CA SER A 35 1.82 -1.41 3.05
C SER A 35 2.15 -2.01 1.67
N ASN A 36 1.22 -1.81 0.73
CA ASN A 36 1.32 -2.25 -0.67
C ASN A 36 1.90 -1.19 -1.62
N HIS A 37 2.41 -0.06 -1.11
CA HIS A 37 2.96 1.04 -1.95
C HIS A 37 4.10 0.63 -2.90
N VAL A 38 4.75 -0.50 -2.62
CA VAL A 38 5.82 -1.06 -3.46
C VAL A 38 5.40 -2.34 -4.20
N ALA A 39 4.09 -2.57 -4.31
CA ALA A 39 3.56 -3.66 -5.12
C ALA A 39 3.93 -3.50 -6.61
N ASP A 40 3.81 -4.59 -7.35
CA ASP A 40 3.98 -4.56 -8.81
C ASP A 40 2.93 -3.61 -9.43
N PRO A 41 3.35 -2.48 -10.03
CA PRO A 41 2.42 -1.46 -10.54
C PRO A 41 1.63 -1.97 -11.76
N THR A 42 2.03 -3.10 -12.36
CA THR A 42 1.23 -3.75 -13.41
C THR A 42 0.06 -4.57 -12.86
N LYS A 43 -0.01 -4.75 -11.54
CA LYS A 43 -1.05 -5.52 -10.84
C LYS A 43 -1.84 -4.68 -9.85
N LEU A 44 -1.18 -3.79 -9.12
CA LEU A 44 -1.81 -2.97 -8.09
C LEU A 44 -1.13 -1.60 -8.02
N ASN A 45 -1.94 -0.56 -8.17
CA ASN A 45 -1.51 0.80 -7.89
C ASN A 45 -2.08 1.23 -6.54
N VAL A 46 -1.22 1.78 -5.69
CA VAL A 46 -1.60 2.30 -4.37
C VAL A 46 -1.28 3.78 -4.35
N ILE A 47 -2.25 4.60 -3.98
CA ILE A 47 -2.16 6.07 -4.05
C ILE A 47 -2.63 6.65 -2.73
N ASP A 48 -1.81 7.51 -2.14
CA ASP A 48 -2.20 8.32 -0.98
C ASP A 48 -2.45 9.75 -1.44
N ILE A 49 -3.64 10.26 -1.16
CA ILE A 49 -4.03 11.64 -1.45
C ILE A 49 -4.20 12.37 -0.11
N ALA A 50 -3.37 13.39 0.12
CA ALA A 50 -3.47 14.20 1.33
C ALA A 50 -4.77 15.01 1.33
N PRO A 51 -5.57 15.04 2.42
CA PRO A 51 -6.78 15.86 2.49
C PRO A 51 -6.53 17.35 2.26
N SER A 52 -5.33 17.84 2.54
CA SER A 52 -4.90 19.22 2.27
C SER A 52 -4.81 19.54 0.77
N SER A 53 -4.64 18.54 -0.10
CA SER A 53 -4.63 18.72 -1.56
C SER A 53 -6.03 18.91 -2.16
N ILE A 54 -7.08 18.68 -1.37
CA ILE A 54 -8.48 18.84 -1.76
C ILE A 54 -9.10 19.97 -0.94
N GLN A 55 -9.79 20.89 -1.63
CA GLN A 55 -10.52 21.97 -0.97
C GLN A 55 -11.48 21.38 0.10
N PRO A 56 -11.54 21.95 1.32
CA PRO A 56 -12.34 21.38 2.40
C PRO A 56 -13.80 21.08 2.02
N SER A 57 -14.43 21.96 1.23
CA SER A 57 -15.82 21.82 0.75
C SER A 57 -16.01 20.67 -0.24
N LEU A 58 -14.94 20.17 -0.88
CA LEU A 58 -15.00 19.11 -1.89
C LEU A 58 -14.62 17.72 -1.35
N ARG A 59 -14.07 17.65 -0.13
CA ARG A 59 -13.56 16.39 0.46
C ARG A 59 -14.64 15.32 0.58
N GLN A 60 -15.83 15.70 1.04
CA GLN A 60 -16.93 14.75 1.18
C GLN A 60 -17.36 14.17 -0.18
N ARG A 61 -17.47 15.03 -1.19
CA ARG A 61 -17.80 14.63 -2.56
C ARG A 61 -16.71 13.73 -3.18
N PHE A 62 -15.45 13.99 -2.85
CA PHE A 62 -14.35 13.10 -3.25
C PHE A 62 -14.50 11.70 -2.63
N VAL A 63 -14.78 11.60 -1.33
CA VAL A 63 -14.98 10.31 -0.66
C VAL A 63 -16.16 9.54 -1.26
N GLU A 64 -17.25 10.21 -1.56
CA GLU A 64 -18.41 9.60 -2.23
C GLU A 64 -18.06 9.08 -3.62
N ALA A 65 -17.32 9.86 -4.41
CA ALA A 65 -16.85 9.45 -5.73
C ALA A 65 -15.92 8.23 -5.66
N VAL A 66 -14.98 8.20 -4.70
CA VAL A 66 -14.08 7.06 -4.48
C VAL A 66 -14.85 5.80 -4.08
N LYS A 67 -15.82 5.92 -3.18
CA LYS A 67 -16.65 4.78 -2.75
C LYS A 67 -17.57 4.26 -3.86
N GLY A 68 -17.96 5.11 -4.80
CA GLY A 68 -18.77 4.73 -5.98
C GLY A 68 -17.95 4.23 -7.17
N GLU A 69 -16.62 4.32 -7.12
CA GLU A 69 -15.73 3.93 -8.22
C GLU A 69 -15.41 2.43 -8.13
N GLY A 70 -15.94 1.65 -9.08
CA GLY A 70 -15.78 0.19 -9.09
C GLY A 70 -14.34 -0.30 -9.31
N ARG A 71 -13.42 0.57 -9.76
CA ARG A 71 -12.00 0.23 -9.90
C ARG A 71 -11.23 0.30 -8.58
N VAL A 72 -11.75 0.95 -7.54
CA VAL A 72 -11.09 1.04 -6.23
C VAL A 72 -11.48 -0.19 -5.41
N SER A 73 -10.52 -1.09 -5.17
CA SER A 73 -10.79 -2.30 -4.37
C SER A 73 -10.72 -2.05 -2.88
N LYS A 74 -10.01 -1.00 -2.45
CA LYS A 74 -9.87 -0.63 -1.04
C LYS A 74 -9.71 0.87 -0.90
N TYR A 75 -10.40 1.40 0.10
CA TYR A 75 -10.29 2.79 0.52
C TYR A 75 -10.10 2.85 2.04
N LEU A 76 -9.08 3.58 2.50
CA LEU A 76 -8.92 3.99 3.90
C LEU A 76 -8.83 5.52 3.94
N GLY A 77 -9.41 6.13 4.98
CA GLY A 77 -9.40 7.57 5.11
C GLY A 77 -9.52 8.05 6.55
N PRO A 78 -9.48 9.37 6.79
CA PRO A 78 -9.55 9.94 8.13
C PRO A 78 -10.85 9.57 8.86
N PRO A 79 -10.80 9.34 10.19
CA PRO A 79 -9.63 9.48 11.06
C PRO A 79 -8.71 8.25 11.11
N SER A 80 -9.09 7.13 10.48
CA SER A 80 -8.35 5.87 10.57
C SER A 80 -7.02 5.90 9.80
N ASP A 81 -6.97 6.63 8.69
CA ASP A 81 -5.76 6.92 7.92
C ASP A 81 -5.62 8.43 7.74
N PRO A 82 -4.44 9.04 7.96
CA PRO A 82 -4.25 10.48 7.75
C PRO A 82 -4.41 10.91 6.28
N ALA A 83 -4.21 9.98 5.33
CA ALA A 83 -4.41 10.19 3.90
C ALA A 83 -5.71 9.52 3.42
N TYR A 84 -6.14 9.88 2.22
CA TYR A 84 -7.05 9.05 1.44
C TYR A 84 -6.23 8.00 0.70
N HIS A 85 -6.18 6.80 1.27
CA HIS A 85 -5.47 5.66 0.73
C HIS A 85 -6.38 4.88 -0.23
N LEU A 86 -5.95 4.74 -1.49
CA LEU A 86 -6.69 4.03 -2.53
C LEU A 86 -5.84 2.88 -3.08
N GLU A 87 -6.41 1.68 -3.14
CA GLU A 87 -5.83 0.54 -3.85
C GLU A 87 -6.65 0.29 -5.14
N ILE A 88 -5.98 0.27 -6.28
CA ILE A 88 -6.57 0.14 -7.62
C ILE A 88 -5.91 -1.03 -8.35
N PRO A 89 -6.56 -2.21 -8.40
CA PRO A 89 -6.09 -3.35 -9.16
C PRO A 89 -6.00 -2.99 -10.65
N GLN A 90 -4.92 -3.39 -11.29
CA GLN A 90 -4.72 -3.16 -12.72
C GLN A 90 -5.18 -4.40 -13.51
N PRO A 91 -5.90 -4.22 -14.63
CA PRO A 91 -6.17 -5.34 -15.53
C PRO A 91 -4.83 -5.88 -16.04
N GLY A 92 -4.64 -7.20 -15.94
CA GLY A 92 -3.45 -7.84 -16.51
C GLY A 92 -3.32 -7.46 -17.98
N LYS A 93 -2.10 -7.19 -18.45
CA LYS A 93 -1.86 -7.05 -19.89
C LYS A 93 -2.28 -8.36 -20.54
N SER A 94 -3.25 -8.28 -21.45
CA SER A 94 -3.60 -9.36 -22.37
C SER A 94 -2.49 -9.55 -23.40
#